data_AF-A0A8T5MYH7-F1
#
_entry.id   AF-A0A8T5MYH7-F1
#
_cell.length_a   1.000
_cell.length_b   1.000
_cell.length_c   1.000
_cell.angle_alpha   90.00
_cell.angle_beta   90.00
_cell.angle_gamma   90.00
#
_symmetry.space_group_name_H-M   'P 1'
#
loop_
_entity.id
_entity.type
_entity.pdbx_description
1 polymer ?
#
loop_
_entity_poly.entity_id
_entity_poly.type
_entity_poly.pdbx_seq_one_letter_code
_entity_poly.pdbx_strand_id
1 'polypeptide(L)'
;MVEQNKVIQPDNNMPKKRLLMPILLITLILVIIILGIFILLKIINTPEEVSIEEAPYDYTQEILKDDETYICMALASKEVTECDTSPAKENCYNSYYLEYYLFNDLISEVNDCNQITDSRQIICNALATKNANLCENIKSGVGEESAEELKIICKALTKRDISECASIEDEGLKTFCESKMKISDIIKNKNLDDCASAADYHDFLKCKSIITKNANVCIEQRASDEAEISYQDCEELNILPNYKKSFCELYRQI
;
A
#
# COMPACT_ATOMS: atom_id res chain seq x y z
N MET A 1 68.84 -8.23 -99.39
CA MET A 1 67.59 -8.90 -99.82
C MET A 1 66.69 -8.99 -98.61
N VAL A 2 65.42 -8.62 -98.80
CA VAL A 2 64.36 -8.61 -97.80
C VAL A 2 64.07 -10.04 -97.34
N GLU A 3 64.01 -10.28 -96.03
CA GLU A 3 63.39 -11.48 -95.48
C GLU A 3 62.47 -11.07 -94.32
N GLN A 4 61.18 -11.32 -94.54
CA GLN A 4 60.09 -11.05 -93.62
C GLN A 4 60.20 -11.99 -92.41
N ASN A 5 60.00 -11.47 -91.19
CA ASN A 5 59.67 -12.33 -90.05
C ASN A 5 58.51 -11.75 -89.24
N LYS A 6 57.33 -12.30 -89.57
CA LYS A 6 56.27 -12.80 -88.69
C LYS A 6 55.99 -12.00 -87.41
N VAL A 7 54.92 -11.20 -87.47
CA VAL A 7 54.20 -10.69 -86.30
C VAL A 7 53.42 -11.85 -85.68
N ILE A 8 53.74 -12.20 -84.43
CA ILE A 8 52.93 -13.08 -83.58
C ILE A 8 52.15 -12.17 -82.63
N GLN A 9 50.82 -12.10 -82.80
CA GLN A 9 49.94 -11.51 -81.79
C GLN A 9 49.69 -12.53 -80.67
N PRO A 10 49.89 -12.17 -79.38
CA PRO A 10 49.40 -12.98 -78.29
C PRO A 10 47.89 -12.77 -78.10
N ASP A 11 47.21 -13.91 -78.03
CA ASP A 11 45.77 -14.11 -77.85
C ASP A 11 45.31 -13.59 -76.48
N ASN A 12 44.57 -12.48 -76.46
CA ASN A 12 43.96 -11.89 -75.27
C ASN A 12 42.62 -12.57 -74.98
N ASN A 13 42.63 -13.84 -74.61
CA ASN A 13 41.47 -14.53 -74.06
C ASN A 13 41.82 -15.27 -72.77
N MET A 14 41.99 -14.50 -71.69
CA MET A 14 41.92 -15.06 -70.34
C MET A 14 40.45 -15.09 -69.85
N PRO A 15 39.96 -16.23 -69.33
CA PRO A 15 38.56 -16.38 -68.96
C PRO A 15 38.23 -15.56 -67.70
N LYS A 16 37.40 -14.52 -67.85
CA LYS A 16 36.86 -13.66 -66.77
C LYS A 16 36.08 -14.40 -65.66
N LYS A 17 35.92 -15.73 -65.73
CA LYS A 17 35.17 -16.55 -64.76
C LYS A 17 35.96 -17.03 -63.54
N ARG A 18 37.30 -16.89 -63.47
CA ARG A 18 38.10 -17.42 -62.34
C ARG A 18 38.32 -16.47 -61.15
N LEU A 19 37.99 -15.18 -61.29
CA LEU A 19 38.20 -14.18 -60.21
C LEU A 19 36.95 -13.85 -59.39
N LEU A 20 35.74 -14.15 -59.88
CA LEU A 20 34.49 -13.88 -59.16
C LEU A 20 34.31 -14.75 -57.91
N MET A 21 34.71 -16.02 -57.99
CA MET A 21 34.55 -16.97 -56.90
C MET A 21 35.40 -16.65 -55.66
N PRO A 22 36.71 -16.32 -55.77
CA PRO A 22 37.48 -15.92 -54.59
C PRO A 22 37.03 -14.57 -54.02
N ILE A 23 36.57 -13.63 -54.85
CA ILE A 23 36.04 -12.35 -54.37
C ILE A 23 34.75 -12.55 -53.56
N LEU A 24 33.82 -13.37 -54.04
CA LEU A 24 32.60 -13.72 -53.31
C LEU A 24 32.90 -14.40 -51.96
N LEU A 25 33.91 -15.26 -51.93
CA LEU A 25 34.32 -15.99 -50.73
C LEU A 25 34.96 -15.04 -49.70
N ILE A 26 35.78 -14.08 -50.15
CA ILE A 26 36.35 -13.03 -49.30
C ILE A 26 35.25 -12.12 -48.74
N THR A 27 34.28 -11.71 -49.55
CA THR A 27 33.16 -10.89 -49.07
C THR A 27 32.28 -11.63 -48.07
N LEU A 28 32.06 -12.94 -48.25
CA LEU A 28 31.32 -13.75 -47.30
C LEU A 28 32.03 -13.83 -45.94
N ILE A 29 33.35 -14.04 -45.96
CA ILE A 29 34.18 -14.07 -44.74
C ILE A 29 34.11 -12.73 -44.00
N LEU A 30 34.21 -11.60 -44.72
CA LEU A 30 34.09 -10.27 -44.12
C LEU A 30 32.74 -10.04 -43.45
N VAL A 31 31.64 -10.50 -44.07
CA VAL A 31 30.29 -10.38 -43.48
C VAL A 31 30.17 -11.19 -42.18
N ILE A 32 30.74 -12.40 -42.15
CA ILE A 32 30.73 -13.25 -40.94
C ILE A 32 31.52 -12.59 -39.81
N ILE A 33 32.69 -12.00 -40.11
CA ILE A 33 33.50 -11.30 -39.12
C ILE A 33 32.74 -10.08 -38.56
N ILE A 34 32.10 -9.28 -39.42
CA ILE A 34 31.32 -8.12 -38.98
C ILE A 34 30.14 -8.54 -38.11
N LEU A 35 29.41 -9.61 -38.47
CA LEU A 35 28.33 -10.16 -37.65
C LEU A 35 28.85 -10.68 -36.30
N GLY A 36 29.99 -11.36 -36.29
CA GLY A 36 30.64 -11.83 -35.06
C GLY A 36 31.02 -10.68 -34.13
N ILE A 37 31.59 -9.60 -34.67
CA ILE A 37 31.90 -8.38 -33.92
C ILE A 37 30.62 -7.72 -33.40
N PHE A 38 29.55 -7.67 -34.20
CA PHE A 38 28.28 -7.08 -33.78
C PHE A 38 27.63 -7.87 -32.65
N ILE A 39 27.70 -9.21 -32.68
CA ILE A 39 27.22 -10.07 -31.60
C ILE A 39 28.08 -9.89 -30.35
N LEU A 40 29.42 -9.85 -30.49
CA LEU A 40 30.34 -9.59 -29.38
C LEU A 40 30.11 -8.21 -28.74
N LEU A 41 29.94 -7.16 -29.55
CA LEU A 41 29.61 -5.83 -29.06
C LEU A 41 28.24 -5.81 -28.38
N LYS A 42 27.26 -6.59 -28.86
CA LYS A 42 25.95 -6.71 -28.22
C LYS A 42 26.07 -7.44 -26.88
N ILE A 43 26.90 -8.46 -26.76
CA ILE A 43 27.16 -9.19 -25.49
C ILE A 43 27.92 -8.29 -24.50
N ILE A 44 28.95 -7.56 -24.94
CA ILE A 44 29.74 -6.66 -24.09
C ILE A 44 28.93 -5.44 -23.64
N ASN A 45 28.01 -4.94 -24.50
CA ASN A 45 27.09 -3.85 -24.16
C ASN A 45 25.73 -4.34 -23.68
N THR A 46 25.56 -5.65 -23.43
CA THR A 46 24.45 -6.08 -22.60
C THR A 46 24.88 -5.63 -21.21
N PRO A 47 24.20 -4.67 -20.56
CA PRO A 47 24.50 -4.40 -19.17
C PRO A 47 24.46 -5.76 -18.48
N GLU A 48 25.53 -6.13 -17.78
CA GLU A 48 25.41 -7.14 -16.74
C GLU A 48 24.13 -6.77 -16.01
N GLU A 49 23.14 -7.67 -16.01
CA GLU A 49 22.28 -7.76 -14.85
C GLU A 49 23.25 -8.04 -13.71
N VAL A 50 23.79 -6.94 -13.16
CA VAL A 50 24.13 -6.85 -11.76
C VAL A 50 22.94 -7.51 -11.13
N SER A 51 23.14 -8.72 -10.60
CA SER A 51 22.25 -9.21 -9.57
C SER A 51 22.21 -8.05 -8.59
N ILE A 52 21.14 -7.29 -8.66
CA ILE A 52 20.78 -6.36 -7.63
C ILE A 52 20.73 -7.30 -6.44
N GLU A 53 21.78 -7.28 -5.63
CA GLU A 53 21.69 -7.66 -4.24
C GLU A 53 20.45 -6.88 -3.81
N GLU A 54 19.32 -7.58 -3.74
CA GLU A 54 18.02 -6.96 -3.52
C GLU A 54 18.25 -6.02 -2.35
N ALA A 55 18.11 -4.71 -2.61
CA ALA A 55 18.13 -3.74 -1.54
C ALA A 55 17.19 -4.32 -0.48
N PRO A 56 17.61 -4.41 0.80
CA PRO A 56 16.84 -5.10 1.82
C PRO A 56 15.39 -4.69 1.65
N TYR A 57 14.54 -5.68 1.40
CA TYR A 57 13.13 -5.47 1.08
C TYR A 57 12.58 -4.55 2.17
N ASP A 58 12.21 -3.33 1.80
CA ASP A 58 11.83 -2.29 2.77
C ASP A 58 10.39 -2.58 3.25
N TYR A 59 10.26 -3.59 4.11
CA TYR A 59 9.01 -4.02 4.75
C TYR A 59 8.31 -2.87 5.50
N THR A 60 9.05 -1.82 5.84
CA THR A 60 8.55 -0.65 6.56
C THR A 60 7.63 0.19 5.67
N GLN A 61 7.92 0.26 4.37
CA GLN A 61 7.05 0.91 3.40
C GLN A 61 5.74 0.15 3.21
N GLU A 62 5.68 -1.15 3.50
CA GLU A 62 4.49 -1.96 3.28
C GLU A 62 3.58 -2.02 4.52
N ILE A 63 4.17 -2.11 5.71
CA ILE A 63 3.46 -1.96 7.00
C ILE A 63 2.85 -0.55 7.16
N LEU A 64 3.56 0.48 6.67
CA LEU A 64 3.13 1.88 6.69
C LEU A 64 2.34 2.32 5.44
N LYS A 65 1.94 1.38 4.57
CA LYS A 65 1.01 1.65 3.45
C LYS A 65 -0.45 1.52 3.83
N ASP A 66 -0.73 0.98 5.00
CA ASP A 66 -2.08 0.70 5.45
C ASP A 66 -2.60 1.81 6.36
N ASP A 67 -3.62 2.51 5.89
CA ASP A 67 -4.27 3.61 6.59
C ASP A 67 -4.80 3.17 7.97
N GLU A 68 -5.18 1.90 8.14
CA GLU A 68 -5.70 1.34 9.39
C GLU A 68 -4.70 1.42 10.55
N THR A 69 -3.40 1.32 10.25
CA THR A 69 -2.34 1.41 11.27
C THR A 69 -2.26 2.83 11.83
N TYR A 70 -2.28 3.84 10.95
CA TYR A 70 -2.26 5.25 11.38
C TYR A 70 -3.53 5.66 12.10
N ILE A 71 -4.70 5.16 11.66
CA ILE A 71 -5.98 5.39 12.34
C ILE A 71 -5.91 4.80 13.76
N CYS A 72 -5.41 3.56 13.91
CA CYS A 72 -5.23 2.91 15.20
C CYS A 72 -4.29 3.72 16.12
N MET A 73 -3.15 4.17 15.62
CA MET A 73 -2.21 5.00 16.38
C MET A 73 -2.85 6.31 16.82
N ALA A 74 -3.51 7.03 15.89
CA ALA A 74 -4.19 8.29 16.15
C ALA A 74 -5.27 8.14 17.23
N LEU A 75 -6.06 7.06 17.19
CA LEU A 75 -7.09 6.79 18.20
C LEU A 75 -6.51 6.47 19.58
N ALA A 76 -5.40 5.73 19.62
CA ALA A 76 -4.72 5.37 20.87
C ALA A 76 -4.06 6.58 21.55
N SER A 77 -3.40 7.43 20.77
CA SER A 77 -2.77 8.67 21.26
C SER A 77 -3.79 9.80 21.47
N LYS A 78 -4.94 9.74 20.80
CA LYS A 78 -5.91 10.83 20.65
C LYS A 78 -5.33 12.05 19.94
N GLU A 79 -4.35 11.82 19.08
CA GLU A 79 -3.65 12.86 18.33
C GLU A 79 -3.84 12.61 16.84
N VAL A 80 -4.67 13.43 16.19
CA VAL A 80 -4.94 13.31 14.75
C VAL A 80 -3.70 13.59 13.89
N THR A 81 -2.67 14.21 14.45
CA THR A 81 -1.39 14.46 13.79
C THR A 81 -0.66 13.18 13.40
N GLU A 82 -0.99 12.03 14.00
CA GLU A 82 -0.50 10.72 13.52
C GLU A 82 -0.93 10.44 12.07
N CYS A 83 -2.04 11.02 11.60
CA CYS A 83 -2.47 10.93 10.21
C CYS A 83 -1.65 11.80 9.24
N ASP A 84 -0.84 12.76 9.73
CA ASP A 84 -0.05 13.65 8.86
C ASP A 84 0.97 12.88 8.02
N THR A 85 1.41 11.72 8.51
CA THR A 85 2.40 10.85 7.88
C THR A 85 1.79 9.70 7.08
N SER A 86 0.45 9.54 7.10
CA SER A 86 -0.22 8.49 6.32
C SER A 86 -0.15 8.77 4.82
N PRO A 87 0.11 7.74 3.98
CA PRO A 87 0.08 7.88 2.53
C PRO A 87 -1.31 8.21 1.98
N ALA A 88 -2.40 7.87 2.70
CA ALA A 88 -3.74 8.35 2.41
C ALA A 88 -4.30 9.20 3.57
N LYS A 89 -3.55 10.26 3.88
CA LYS A 89 -3.86 11.27 4.90
C LYS A 89 -5.35 11.66 5.01
N GLU A 90 -6.02 11.92 3.89
CA GLU A 90 -7.46 12.29 3.90
C GLU A 90 -8.35 11.15 4.42
N ASN A 91 -8.09 9.90 4.01
CA ASN A 91 -8.82 8.74 4.51
C ASN A 91 -8.55 8.50 6.00
N CYS A 92 -7.30 8.70 6.44
CA CYS A 92 -6.93 8.59 7.85
C CYS A 92 -7.69 9.61 8.70
N TYR A 93 -7.73 10.89 8.29
CA TYR A 93 -8.50 11.92 9.00
C TYR A 93 -9.98 11.60 9.09
N ASN A 94 -10.58 11.25 7.95
CA ASN A 94 -12.02 10.98 7.88
C ASN A 94 -12.40 9.81 8.81
N SER A 95 -11.59 8.75 8.79
CA SER A 95 -11.82 7.55 9.61
C SER A 95 -11.52 7.82 11.09
N TYR A 96 -10.46 8.56 11.40
CA TYR A 96 -10.13 8.96 12.77
C TYR A 96 -11.29 9.68 13.42
N TYR A 97 -11.87 10.72 12.80
CA TYR A 97 -12.94 11.48 13.44
C TYR A 97 -14.20 10.63 13.65
N LEU A 98 -14.59 9.81 12.66
CA LEU A 98 -15.71 8.89 12.82
C LEU A 98 -15.52 7.93 13.99
N GLU A 99 -14.39 7.24 14.03
CA GLU A 99 -14.09 6.25 15.08
C GLU A 99 -13.85 6.92 16.44
N TYR A 100 -13.23 8.10 16.47
CA TYR A 100 -13.01 8.87 17.68
C TYR A 100 -14.35 9.21 18.35
N TYR A 101 -15.33 9.71 17.60
CA TYR A 101 -16.66 10.02 18.14
C TYR A 101 -17.49 8.78 18.45
N LEU A 102 -17.27 7.67 17.73
CA LEU A 102 -17.91 6.40 18.05
C LEU A 102 -17.43 5.86 19.41
N PHE A 103 -16.12 5.84 19.63
CA PHE A 103 -15.49 5.22 20.80
C PHE A 103 -15.41 6.14 22.03
N ASN A 104 -15.45 7.45 21.84
CA ASN A 104 -15.44 8.40 22.95
C ASN A 104 -16.86 8.90 23.26
N ASP A 105 -17.23 8.91 24.53
CA ASP A 105 -18.53 9.42 24.98
C ASP A 105 -18.60 10.96 25.03
N LEU A 106 -17.56 11.65 24.58
CA LEU A 106 -17.43 13.10 24.64
C LEU A 106 -18.25 13.77 23.53
N ILE A 107 -19.11 14.72 23.92
CA ILE A 107 -19.61 15.74 23.00
C ILE A 107 -18.45 16.72 22.82
N SER A 108 -17.79 16.72 21.66
CA SER A 108 -16.81 17.76 21.32
C SER A 108 -17.33 18.70 20.24
N GLU A 109 -16.53 19.72 19.94
CA GLU A 109 -16.88 20.75 18.99
C GLU A 109 -17.04 20.13 17.59
N VAL A 110 -18.25 20.23 17.03
CA VAL A 110 -18.64 19.76 15.69
C VAL A 110 -17.69 20.27 14.58
N ASN A 111 -16.88 21.30 14.88
CA ASN A 111 -15.87 21.86 13.99
C ASN A 111 -14.90 20.81 13.40
N ASP A 112 -14.60 19.74 14.12
CA ASP A 112 -13.69 18.70 13.64
C ASP A 112 -14.26 17.90 12.45
N CYS A 113 -15.59 17.70 12.42
CA CYS A 113 -16.27 16.99 11.33
C CYS A 113 -16.30 17.79 10.02
N ASN A 114 -16.04 19.11 10.06
CA ASN A 114 -15.98 19.94 8.85
C ASN A 114 -14.78 19.58 7.95
N GLN A 115 -13.81 18.82 8.46
CA GLN A 115 -12.69 18.31 7.68
C GLN A 115 -13.09 17.18 6.73
N ILE A 116 -14.26 16.55 6.95
CA ILE A 116 -14.78 15.47 6.11
C ILE A 116 -15.59 16.05 4.95
N THR A 117 -15.31 15.61 3.72
CA THR A 117 -15.80 16.25 2.48
C THR A 117 -16.97 15.51 1.80
N ASP A 118 -17.42 14.39 2.36
CA ASP A 118 -18.48 13.54 1.77
C ASP A 118 -19.60 13.18 2.76
N SER A 119 -20.44 12.20 2.41
CA SER A 119 -21.57 11.72 3.24
C SER A 119 -21.16 11.31 4.66
N ARG A 120 -19.88 10.94 4.89
CA ARG A 120 -19.34 10.63 6.21
C ARG A 120 -19.33 11.83 7.14
N GLN A 121 -19.32 13.06 6.61
CA GLN A 121 -19.47 14.29 7.41
C GLN A 121 -20.78 14.27 8.21
N ILE A 122 -21.87 13.79 7.59
CA ILE A 122 -23.18 13.71 8.24
C ILE A 122 -23.14 12.70 9.38
N ILE A 123 -22.48 11.55 9.17
CA ILE A 123 -22.29 10.52 10.19
C ILE A 123 -21.46 11.06 11.35
N CYS A 124 -20.34 11.73 11.07
CA CYS A 124 -19.50 12.37 12.07
C CYS A 124 -20.30 13.39 12.90
N ASN A 125 -21.05 14.27 12.23
CA ASN A 125 -21.90 15.26 12.90
C ASN A 125 -22.97 14.60 13.78
N ALA A 126 -23.59 13.51 13.31
CA ALA A 126 -24.56 12.75 14.09
C ALA A 126 -23.94 12.16 15.36
N LEU A 127 -22.76 11.55 15.25
CA LEU A 127 -22.01 10.98 16.37
C LEU A 127 -21.57 12.07 17.36
N ALA A 128 -20.94 13.15 16.88
CA ALA A 128 -20.44 14.26 17.70
C ALA A 128 -21.54 14.96 18.50
N THR A 129 -22.72 15.13 17.90
CA THR A 129 -23.88 15.77 18.54
C THR A 129 -24.81 14.79 19.25
N LYS A 130 -24.57 13.48 19.12
CA LYS A 130 -25.48 12.40 19.52
C LYS A 130 -26.91 12.58 18.98
N ASN A 131 -27.04 13.16 17.78
CA ASN A 131 -28.32 13.45 17.14
C ASN A 131 -28.56 12.55 15.93
N ALA A 132 -29.22 11.42 16.17
CA ALA A 132 -29.52 10.42 15.13
C ALA A 132 -30.44 10.95 14.01
N ASN A 133 -31.17 12.06 14.23
CA ASN A 133 -32.00 12.66 13.17
C ASN A 133 -31.15 13.26 12.05
N LEU A 134 -29.88 13.58 12.31
CA LEU A 134 -28.98 14.07 11.26
C LEU A 134 -28.72 13.00 10.19
N CYS A 135 -28.77 11.73 10.56
CA CYS A 135 -28.58 10.61 9.63
C CYS A 135 -29.59 10.63 8.47
N GLU A 136 -30.80 11.16 8.67
CA GLU A 136 -31.82 11.27 7.59
C GLU A 136 -31.35 12.08 6.38
N ASN A 137 -30.35 12.96 6.58
CA ASN A 137 -29.80 13.79 5.53
C ASN A 137 -28.79 13.06 4.63
N ILE A 138 -28.42 11.81 4.95
CA ILE A 138 -27.56 10.99 4.10
C ILE A 138 -28.27 10.77 2.76
N LYS A 139 -27.62 11.21 1.69
CA LYS A 139 -28.09 11.05 0.31
C LYS A 139 -27.22 10.00 -0.39
N SER A 140 -27.81 9.31 -1.36
CA SER A 140 -27.08 8.38 -2.22
C SER A 140 -25.94 9.09 -2.92
N GLY A 141 -24.70 8.70 -2.59
CA GLY A 141 -23.49 9.03 -3.34
C GLY A 141 -23.27 8.03 -4.47
N VAL A 142 -22.30 8.31 -5.34
CA VAL A 142 -21.87 7.40 -6.40
C VAL A 142 -21.07 6.26 -5.75
N GLY A 143 -21.67 5.08 -5.60
CA GLY A 143 -21.09 3.90 -4.96
C GLY A 143 -22.18 2.91 -4.57
N GLU A 144 -21.89 1.62 -4.55
CA GLU A 144 -22.86 0.51 -4.50
C GLU A 144 -23.67 0.37 -3.19
N GLU A 145 -23.37 1.17 -2.16
CA GLU A 145 -24.09 1.14 -0.89
C GLU A 145 -25.42 1.90 -0.97
N SER A 146 -26.51 1.26 -0.53
CA SER A 146 -27.79 1.94 -0.48
C SER A 146 -27.76 3.04 0.59
N ALA A 147 -28.19 4.26 0.23
CA ALA A 147 -28.26 5.36 1.21
C ALA A 147 -29.15 5.04 2.41
N GLU A 148 -30.10 4.12 2.26
CA GLU A 148 -30.95 3.66 3.36
C GLU A 148 -30.18 2.80 4.37
N GLU A 149 -29.29 1.91 3.92
CA GLU A 149 -28.44 1.14 4.84
C GLU A 149 -27.44 2.03 5.58
N LEU A 150 -26.85 3.01 4.90
CA LEU A 150 -25.99 4.00 5.56
C LEU A 150 -26.73 4.82 6.62
N LYS A 151 -28.01 5.14 6.40
CA LYS A 151 -28.86 5.78 7.43
C LYS A 151 -29.07 4.87 8.63
N ILE A 152 -29.33 3.58 8.40
CA ILE A 152 -29.50 2.58 9.46
C ILE A 152 -28.22 2.47 10.28
N ILE A 153 -27.07 2.30 9.63
CA ILE A 153 -25.75 2.23 10.29
C ILE A 153 -25.50 3.50 11.11
N CYS A 154 -25.68 4.69 10.51
CA CYS A 154 -25.50 5.97 11.20
C CYS A 154 -26.38 6.07 12.47
N LYS A 155 -27.65 5.65 12.39
CA LYS A 155 -28.57 5.64 13.54
C LYS A 155 -28.13 4.64 14.59
N ALA A 156 -27.76 3.42 14.19
CA ALA A 156 -27.30 2.37 15.09
C ALA A 156 -26.09 2.86 15.90
N LEU A 157 -25.07 3.40 15.22
CA LEU A 157 -23.86 3.93 15.84
C LEU A 157 -24.15 5.14 16.74
N THR A 158 -25.00 6.08 16.30
CA THR A 158 -25.33 7.29 17.05
C THR A 158 -26.17 7.02 18.30
N LYS A 159 -27.15 6.12 18.20
CA LYS A 159 -28.00 5.69 19.33
C LYS A 159 -27.30 4.69 20.23
N ARG A 160 -26.25 4.05 19.72
CA ARG A 160 -25.61 2.86 20.29
C ARG A 160 -26.59 1.72 20.51
N ASP A 161 -27.39 1.43 19.49
CA ASP A 161 -28.40 0.37 19.52
C ASP A 161 -28.07 -0.66 18.42
N ILE A 162 -27.47 -1.78 18.83
CA ILE A 162 -27.07 -2.85 17.92
C ILE A 162 -28.28 -3.52 17.24
N SER A 163 -29.49 -3.41 17.81
CA SER A 163 -30.69 -4.00 17.21
C SER A 163 -31.09 -3.31 15.91
N GLU A 164 -30.69 -2.05 15.71
CA GLU A 164 -30.90 -1.31 14.47
C GLU A 164 -30.13 -1.96 13.30
N CYS A 165 -28.95 -2.54 13.56
CA CYS A 165 -28.13 -3.23 12.54
C CYS A 165 -28.86 -4.45 11.93
N ALA A 166 -29.79 -5.07 12.66
CA ALA A 166 -30.50 -6.27 12.20
C ALA A 166 -31.42 -6.02 10.98
N SER A 167 -31.72 -4.75 10.66
CA SER A 167 -32.54 -4.35 9.53
C SER A 167 -31.77 -4.13 8.23
N ILE A 168 -30.44 -4.24 8.26
CA ILE A 168 -29.57 -4.13 7.08
C ILE A 168 -29.67 -5.44 6.27
N GLU A 169 -29.93 -5.32 4.97
CA GLU A 169 -30.09 -6.47 4.06
C GLU A 169 -28.74 -7.00 3.58
N ASP A 170 -27.78 -6.10 3.32
CA ASP A 170 -26.41 -6.49 3.00
C ASP A 170 -25.71 -7.07 4.23
N GLU A 171 -25.41 -8.37 4.18
CA GLU A 171 -24.77 -9.07 5.31
C GLU A 171 -23.36 -8.56 5.62
N GLY A 172 -22.66 -7.96 4.65
CA GLY A 172 -21.36 -7.33 4.87
C GLY A 172 -21.47 -6.06 5.70
N LEU A 173 -22.37 -5.15 5.30
CA LEU A 173 -22.69 -3.92 6.02
C LEU A 173 -23.30 -4.19 7.40
N LYS A 174 -24.12 -5.23 7.51
CA LYS A 174 -24.67 -5.67 8.79
C LYS A 174 -23.58 -6.16 9.74
N THR A 175 -22.68 -7.01 9.25
CA THR A 175 -21.53 -7.50 10.03
C THR A 175 -20.63 -6.35 10.46
N PHE A 176 -20.36 -5.40 9.56
CA PHE A 176 -19.62 -4.18 9.86
C PHE A 176 -20.29 -3.36 10.99
N CYS A 177 -21.59 -3.09 10.86
CA CYS A 177 -22.38 -2.37 11.86
C CYS A 177 -22.31 -3.03 13.24
N GLU A 178 -22.54 -4.34 13.29
CA GLU A 178 -22.47 -5.12 14.53
C GLU A 178 -21.07 -5.15 15.15
N SER A 179 -20.01 -5.31 14.34
CA SER A 179 -18.62 -5.32 14.82
C SER A 179 -18.27 -3.99 15.50
N LYS A 180 -18.51 -2.87 14.81
CA LYS A 180 -18.20 -1.53 15.32
C LYS A 180 -18.96 -1.21 16.60
N MET A 181 -20.21 -1.65 16.71
CA MET A 181 -21.01 -1.54 17.94
C MET A 181 -20.42 -2.36 19.10
N LYS A 182 -20.09 -3.64 18.86
CA LYS A 182 -19.48 -4.51 19.89
C LYS A 182 -18.17 -3.94 20.40
N ILE A 183 -17.30 -3.45 19.52
CA ILE A 183 -16.01 -2.87 19.91
C ILE A 183 -16.19 -1.58 20.69
N SER A 184 -17.12 -0.73 20.29
CA SER A 184 -17.45 0.48 21.04
C SER A 184 -17.88 0.15 22.48
N ASP A 185 -18.69 -0.89 22.66
CA ASP A 185 -19.10 -1.37 23.99
C ASP A 185 -17.93 -1.92 24.80
N ILE A 186 -17.04 -2.72 24.18
CA ILE A 186 -15.83 -3.23 24.85
C ILE A 186 -14.93 -2.08 25.31
N ILE A 187 -14.62 -1.13 24.41
CA ILE A 187 -13.78 0.04 24.71
C ILE A 187 -14.40 0.88 25.84
N LYS A 188 -15.71 1.08 25.81
CA LYS A 188 -16.44 1.82 26.86
C LYS A 188 -16.31 1.13 28.22
N ASN A 189 -16.44 -0.20 28.24
CA ASN A 189 -16.32 -1.00 29.45
C ASN A 189 -14.86 -1.21 29.89
N LYS A 190 -13.89 -0.87 29.03
CA LYS A 190 -12.45 -1.01 29.25
C LYS A 190 -12.03 -2.43 29.63
N ASN A 191 -12.72 -3.44 29.09
CA ASN A 191 -12.36 -4.83 29.31
C ASN A 191 -11.39 -5.30 28.23
N LEU A 192 -10.11 -5.43 28.60
CA LEU A 192 -9.05 -5.81 27.66
C LEU A 192 -9.23 -7.24 27.14
N ASP A 193 -9.71 -8.16 27.98
CA ASP A 193 -9.88 -9.57 27.62
C ASP A 193 -10.95 -9.74 26.54
N ASP A 194 -11.98 -8.88 26.57
CA ASP A 194 -13.05 -8.92 25.58
C ASP A 194 -12.60 -8.40 24.20
N CYS A 195 -11.48 -7.66 24.09
CA CYS A 195 -10.95 -7.25 22.78
C CYS A 195 -10.68 -8.46 21.87
N ALA A 196 -10.32 -9.62 22.44
CA ALA A 196 -10.11 -10.86 21.68
C ALA A 196 -11.37 -11.41 21.00
N SER A 197 -12.56 -10.85 21.32
CA SER A 197 -13.83 -11.19 20.67
C SER A 197 -14.17 -10.31 19.45
N ALA A 198 -13.30 -9.36 19.10
CA ALA A 198 -13.43 -8.56 17.89
C ALA A 198 -13.51 -9.45 16.63
N ALA A 199 -14.32 -9.02 15.64
CA ALA A 199 -14.58 -9.81 14.44
C ALA A 199 -13.38 -9.90 13.49
N ASP A 200 -12.53 -8.87 13.49
CA ASP A 200 -11.29 -8.83 12.73
C ASP A 200 -10.10 -8.35 13.57
N TYR A 201 -8.92 -8.54 12.99
CA TYR A 201 -7.66 -8.28 13.65
C TYR A 201 -7.35 -6.79 13.85
N HIS A 202 -7.71 -5.92 12.90
CA HIS A 202 -7.52 -4.48 13.06
C HIS A 202 -8.40 -3.93 14.19
N ASP A 203 -9.63 -4.41 14.25
CA ASP A 203 -10.58 -4.11 15.31
C ASP A 203 -10.08 -4.59 16.70
N PHE A 204 -9.43 -5.76 16.78
CA PHE A 204 -8.72 -6.22 17.98
C PHE A 204 -7.59 -5.25 18.38
N LEU A 205 -6.72 -4.89 17.44
CA LEU A 205 -5.59 -4.00 17.72
C LEU A 205 -6.04 -2.61 18.16
N LYS A 206 -7.06 -2.05 17.50
CA LYS A 206 -7.70 -0.78 17.88
C LYS A 206 -8.27 -0.84 19.30
N CYS A 207 -9.03 -1.89 19.61
CA CYS A 207 -9.59 -2.08 20.95
C CYS A 207 -8.47 -2.11 22.02
N LYS A 208 -7.45 -2.93 21.80
CA LYS A 208 -6.31 -3.10 22.70
C LYS A 208 -5.52 -1.80 22.84
N SER A 209 -5.21 -1.11 21.75
CA SER A 209 -4.43 0.14 21.74
C SER A 209 -5.15 1.27 22.46
N ILE A 210 -6.46 1.42 22.25
CA ILE A 210 -7.28 2.46 22.90
C ILE A 210 -7.41 2.20 24.41
N ILE A 211 -7.70 0.96 24.82
CA ILE A 211 -7.84 0.62 26.25
C ILE A 211 -6.51 0.80 26.99
N THR A 212 -5.41 0.33 26.40
CA THR A 212 -4.07 0.43 26.99
C THR A 212 -3.45 1.82 26.84
N LYS A 213 -3.99 2.66 25.95
CA LYS A 213 -3.43 3.95 25.52
C LYS A 213 -2.00 3.80 25.02
N ASN A 214 -1.75 2.74 24.26
CA ASN A 214 -0.45 2.42 23.71
C ASN A 214 -0.54 2.29 22.19
N ALA A 215 -0.16 3.35 21.48
CA ALA A 215 -0.13 3.36 20.01
C ALA A 215 0.84 2.32 19.44
N ASN A 216 1.86 1.89 20.19
CA ASN A 216 2.78 0.86 19.73
C ASN A 216 2.10 -0.49 19.51
N VAL A 217 0.97 -0.77 20.17
CA VAL A 217 0.19 -2.00 19.92
C VAL A 217 -0.20 -2.12 18.44
N CYS A 218 -0.46 -0.99 17.77
CA CYS A 218 -0.80 -0.94 16.35
C CYS A 218 0.40 -1.26 15.43
N ILE A 219 1.64 -1.11 15.93
CA ILE A 219 2.90 -1.30 15.18
C ILE A 219 3.54 -2.66 15.52
N GLU A 220 3.60 -3.00 16.81
CA GLU A 220 4.31 -4.16 17.37
C GLU A 220 3.74 -5.50 16.89
N GLN A 221 2.45 -5.57 16.58
CA GLN A 221 1.81 -6.84 16.25
C GLN A 221 1.87 -7.16 14.74
N ARG A 222 1.92 -6.15 13.86
CA ARG A 222 2.10 -6.38 12.40
C ARG A 222 3.53 -6.79 12.04
N ALA A 223 4.51 -6.23 12.74
CA ALA A 223 5.90 -6.70 12.65
C ALA A 223 6.05 -8.18 13.08
N SER A 224 5.17 -8.66 13.97
CA SER A 224 5.12 -10.07 14.39
C SER A 224 4.43 -10.99 13.38
N ASP A 225 3.51 -10.47 12.55
CA ASP A 225 2.84 -11.26 11.51
C ASP A 225 3.66 -11.36 10.22
N GLU A 226 4.55 -10.39 9.99
CA GLU A 226 5.29 -10.28 8.72
C GLU A 226 6.82 -10.42 8.80
N ALA A 227 7.49 -10.53 9.97
CA ALA A 227 8.95 -10.70 9.92
C ALA A 227 9.71 -11.36 11.07
N GLU A 228 10.65 -12.20 10.66
CA GLU A 228 12.04 -12.16 11.14
C GLU A 228 12.67 -10.77 10.88
N ILE A 229 12.22 -9.69 11.53
CA ILE A 229 12.91 -8.37 11.45
C ILE A 229 14.10 -8.39 12.42
N SER A 230 15.28 -7.99 11.95
CA SER A 230 16.47 -7.88 12.79
C SER A 230 16.54 -6.52 13.49
N TYR A 231 17.22 -6.45 14.63
CA TYR A 231 17.46 -5.19 15.37
C TYR A 231 18.14 -4.10 14.52
N GLN A 232 18.91 -4.49 13.50
CA GLN A 232 19.66 -3.57 12.65
C GLN A 232 18.73 -2.80 11.69
N ASP A 233 17.62 -3.40 11.29
CA ASP A 233 16.59 -2.78 10.46
C ASP A 233 15.74 -1.74 11.26
N CYS A 234 15.78 -1.83 12.60
CA CYS A 234 15.04 -0.95 13.50
C CYS A 234 15.59 0.49 13.57
N GLU A 235 16.91 0.64 13.42
CA GLU A 235 17.56 1.95 13.47
C GLU A 235 17.36 2.78 12.20
N GLU A 236 16.91 2.17 11.11
CA GLU A 236 16.65 2.85 9.82
C GLU A 236 15.16 3.21 9.63
N LEU A 237 14.28 2.73 10.52
CA LEU A 237 12.84 3.01 10.50
C LEU A 237 12.54 4.52 10.56
N ASN A 238 11.69 4.97 9.64
CA ASN A 238 11.15 6.33 9.60
C ASN A 238 9.84 6.43 10.40
N ILE A 239 9.88 5.97 11.66
CA ILE A 239 8.78 6.07 12.63
C ILE A 239 9.06 7.28 13.53
N LEU A 240 8.02 7.91 14.09
CA LEU A 240 8.20 9.03 15.03
C LEU A 240 9.25 8.68 16.10
N PRO A 241 10.17 9.62 16.43
CA PRO A 241 11.33 9.34 17.29
C PRO A 241 10.98 8.73 18.66
N ASN A 242 9.80 9.03 19.18
CA ASN A 242 9.31 8.54 20.47
C ASN A 242 8.92 7.05 20.44
N TYR A 243 8.48 6.54 19.29
CA TYR A 243 8.07 5.14 19.12
C TYR A 243 9.23 4.25 18.67
N LYS A 244 10.19 4.81 17.93
CA LYS A 244 11.42 4.12 17.50
C LYS A 244 12.16 3.46 18.66
N LYS A 245 12.30 4.17 19.78
CA LYS A 245 13.02 3.67 20.96
C LYS A 245 12.33 2.45 21.61
N SER A 246 11.00 2.52 21.81
CA SER A 246 10.24 1.42 22.43
C SER A 246 10.20 0.19 21.53
N PHE A 247 10.05 0.41 20.22
CA PHE A 247 10.05 -0.63 19.21
C PHE A 247 11.41 -1.37 19.14
N CYS A 248 12.54 -0.65 19.14
CA CYS A 248 13.88 -1.27 19.12
C CYS A 248 14.27 -1.92 20.46
N GLU A 249 13.81 -1.41 21.59
CA GLU A 249 14.07 -2.02 22.91
C GLU A 249 13.37 -3.38 23.09
N LEU A 250 12.23 -3.60 22.43
CA LEU A 250 11.50 -4.88 22.44
C LEU A 250 12.28 -5.98 21.69
N TYR A 251 12.84 -5.65 20.52
CA TYR A 251 13.66 -6.57 19.70
C TYR A 251 15.03 -6.89 20.31
N ARG A 252 15.52 -6.08 21.24
CA ARG A 252 16.77 -6.36 21.97
C ARG A 252 16.63 -7.49 23.00
N GLN A 253 15.40 -7.88 23.36
CA GLN A 253 15.10 -8.88 24.39
C GLN A 253 14.74 -10.27 23.83
N ILE A 254 14.61 -10.41 22.51
CA ILE A 254 14.44 -11.67 21.79
C ILE A 254 15.80 -12.12 21.25
#